data_AF-A0A9C7WFH8-F1
#
_entry.id   AF-A0A9C7WFH8-F1
#
_cell.length_a   1.000
_cell.length_b   1.000
_cell.length_c   1.000
_cell.angle_alpha   90.00
_cell.angle_beta   90.00
_cell.angle_gamma   90.00
#
_symmetry.space_group_name_H-M   'P 1'
#
loop_
_entity.id
_entity.type
_entity.pdbx_description
1 polymer ?
#
loop_
_entity_poly.entity_id
_entity_poly.type
_entity_poly.pdbx_seq_one_letter_code
_entity_poly.pdbx_strand_id
1 'polypeptide(L)'
;FFQVLRPDGKVYYTRDGSFRLSPDGQIVTSDGFALEPPITVPLDAEEISISKDGVVRVKLAGEVEPEEVGQIELARFVNPGGLRSVGGNLYEETVASGEPLVGPPGSGEMGELHQGYLERSNVDVVGAMVKMIVAQRAYEINSKVIKTSDEMLSTANNIKR
;
A
#
# COMPACT_ATOMS: atom_id res chain seq x y z
N PHE A 1 4.33 4.90 5.65
CA PHE A 1 2.98 4.38 5.37
C PHE A 1 1.99 5.34 5.99
N PHE A 2 0.94 5.70 5.29
CA PHE A 2 -0.21 6.39 5.86
C PHE A 2 -0.95 5.45 6.79
N GLN A 3 -1.46 5.99 7.89
CA GLN A 3 -2.28 5.26 8.86
C GLN A 3 -3.74 5.55 8.55
N VAL A 4 -4.54 4.50 8.45
CA VAL A 4 -5.96 4.62 8.15
C VAL A 4 -6.77 3.80 9.14
N LEU A 5 -7.83 4.40 9.66
CA LEU A 5 -8.74 3.74 10.58
C LEU A 5 -9.85 3.06 9.79
N ARG A 6 -9.98 1.75 9.99
CA ARG A 6 -11.12 1.00 9.44
C ARG A 6 -12.33 1.08 10.37
N PRO A 7 -13.55 0.77 9.87
CA PRO A 7 -14.76 0.72 10.69
C PRO A 7 -14.72 -0.30 11.84
N ASP A 8 -13.75 -1.22 11.84
CA ASP A 8 -13.50 -2.17 12.94
C ASP A 8 -12.72 -1.54 14.12
N GLY A 9 -12.34 -0.26 14.00
CA GLY A 9 -11.58 0.48 15.00
C GLY A 9 -10.09 0.16 15.04
N LYS A 10 -9.58 -0.59 14.05
CA LYS A 10 -8.15 -0.90 13.94
C LYS A 10 -7.45 0.00 12.93
N VAL A 11 -6.20 0.32 13.23
CA VAL A 11 -5.32 1.04 12.31
C VAL A 11 -4.73 0.07 11.31
N TYR A 12 -4.83 0.45 10.04
CA TYR A 12 -4.19 -0.20 8.91
C TYR A 12 -3.24 0.77 8.24
N TYR A 13 -2.31 0.22 7.48
CA TYR A 13 -1.22 0.97 6.88
C TYR A 13 -1.30 0.90 5.37
N THR A 14 -1.09 2.01 4.68
CA THR A 14 -1.08 2.05 3.21
C THR A 14 0.05 2.93 2.69
N ARG A 15 0.48 2.69 1.45
CA ARG A 15 1.31 3.64 0.70
C ARG A 15 0.51 4.39 -0.36
N ASP A 16 -0.76 4.04 -0.50
CA ASP A 16 -1.63 4.72 -1.43
C ASP A 16 -1.93 6.14 -0.93
N GLY A 17 -1.57 7.13 -1.74
CA GLY A 17 -1.83 8.54 -1.52
C GLY A 17 -3.15 9.02 -2.14
N SER A 18 -3.99 8.12 -2.65
CA SER A 18 -5.28 8.45 -3.28
C SER A 18 -6.37 8.80 -2.26
N PHE A 19 -6.16 9.92 -1.56
CA PHE A 19 -7.12 10.46 -0.61
C PHE A 19 -8.18 11.35 -1.27
N ARG A 20 -9.37 11.38 -0.68
CA ARG A 20 -10.50 12.23 -1.03
C ARG A 20 -11.10 12.82 0.24
N LEU A 21 -11.88 13.89 0.09
CA LEU A 21 -12.69 14.41 1.18
C LEU A 21 -14.04 13.71 1.24
N SER A 22 -14.44 13.30 2.45
CA SER A 22 -15.79 12.84 2.72
C SER A 22 -16.78 14.03 2.75
N PRO A 23 -18.10 13.78 2.65
CA PRO A 23 -19.11 14.83 2.84
C PRO A 23 -19.03 15.54 4.20
N ASP A 24 -18.42 14.90 5.20
CA ASP A 24 -18.21 15.44 6.55
C ASP A 24 -16.90 16.24 6.67
N GLY A 25 -16.18 16.44 5.55
CA GLY A 25 -14.91 17.16 5.51
C GLY A 25 -13.70 16.34 5.98
N GLN A 26 -13.85 15.04 6.23
CA GLN A 26 -12.71 14.21 6.66
C GLN A 26 -11.88 13.71 5.48
N ILE A 27 -10.56 13.63 5.66
CA ILE A 27 -9.67 12.99 4.68
C ILE A 27 -9.83 11.47 4.78
N VAL A 28 -10.34 10.87 3.70
CA VAL A 28 -10.60 9.43 3.58
C VAL A 28 -9.89 8.84 2.37
N THR A 29 -9.58 7.54 2.39
CA THR A 29 -9.08 6.83 1.21
C THR A 29 -10.16 6.67 0.15
N SER A 30 -9.79 6.16 -1.04
CA SER A 30 -10.75 5.77 -2.09
C SER A 30 -11.84 4.80 -1.62
N ASP A 31 -11.57 4.01 -0.58
CA ASP A 31 -12.50 3.05 0.04
C ASP A 31 -13.31 3.64 1.21
N GLY A 32 -13.08 4.91 1.56
CA GLY A 32 -13.79 5.60 2.64
C GLY A 32 -13.18 5.41 4.04
N PHE A 33 -11.95 4.91 4.15
CA PHE A 33 -11.26 4.78 5.44
C PHE A 33 -10.62 6.11 5.84
N ALA A 34 -10.91 6.59 7.04
CA ALA A 34 -10.37 7.86 7.53
C ALA A 34 -8.87 7.77 7.81
N LEU A 35 -8.14 8.86 7.60
CA LEU A 35 -6.75 8.98 8.03
C LEU A 35 -6.65 9.01 9.56
N GLU A 36 -5.58 8.46 10.13
CA GLU A 36 -5.24 8.55 11.55
C GLU A 36 -3.93 9.35 11.73
N PRO A 37 -3.92 10.44 12.53
CA PRO A 37 -5.07 11.05 13.20
C PRO A 37 -6.09 11.65 12.22
N PRO A 38 -7.38 11.72 12.59
CA PRO A 38 -8.42 12.27 11.72
C PRO A 38 -8.20 13.77 11.51
N ILE A 39 -8.13 14.19 10.25
CA ILE A 39 -8.03 15.59 9.84
C ILE A 39 -9.36 16.00 9.20
N THR A 40 -9.98 17.04 9.75
CA THR A 40 -11.21 17.62 9.23
C THR A 40 -10.90 18.93 8.53
N VAL A 41 -11.21 18.97 7.24
CA VAL A 41 -11.14 20.16 6.40
C VAL A 41 -12.52 20.84 6.40
N PRO A 42 -12.59 22.14 6.70
CA PRO A 42 -13.83 22.91 6.61
C PRO A 42 -14.41 22.88 5.18
N LEU A 43 -15.73 22.76 5.05
CA LEU A 43 -16.41 22.65 3.74
C LEU A 43 -16.36 23.96 2.92
N ASP A 44 -16.03 25.08 3.56
CA ASP A 44 -15.82 26.41 3.00
C ASP A 44 -14.37 26.67 2.58
N ALA A 45 -13.50 25.67 2.63
CA ALA A 45 -12.16 25.74 2.09
C ALA A 45 -12.16 25.83 0.56
N GLU A 46 -11.55 26.87 0.00
CA GLU A 46 -11.35 27.07 -1.44
C GLU A 46 -10.14 26.29 -1.96
N GLU A 47 -9.08 26.20 -1.15
CA GLU A 47 -7.83 25.55 -1.53
C GLU A 47 -7.28 24.72 -0.36
N ILE A 48 -6.71 23.55 -0.68
CA ILE A 48 -6.04 22.66 0.27
C ILE A 48 -4.61 22.48 -0.18
N SER A 49 -3.67 22.83 0.69
CA SER A 49 -2.24 22.66 0.46
C SER A 49 -1.65 21.73 1.51
N ILE A 50 -0.86 20.76 1.08
CA ILE A 50 -0.18 19.81 1.97
C ILE A 50 1.32 20.02 1.81
N SER A 51 1.96 20.41 2.90
CA SER A 51 3.40 20.66 2.93
C SER A 51 4.18 19.34 3.05
N LYS A 52 5.48 19.39 2.75
CA LYS A 52 6.35 18.20 2.70
C LYS A 52 6.52 17.48 4.04
N ASP A 53 6.35 18.24 5.11
CA ASP A 53 6.32 17.87 6.53
C ASP A 53 4.95 17.32 6.98
N GLY A 54 3.99 17.19 6.05
CA GLY A 54 2.66 16.65 6.30
C GLY A 54 1.66 17.65 6.88
N VAL A 55 2.03 18.91 7.03
CA VAL A 55 1.10 19.92 7.52
C VAL A 55 0.06 20.22 6.45
N VAL A 56 -1.21 20.04 6.81
CA VAL A 56 -2.37 20.33 5.98
C VAL A 56 -2.84 21.73 6.28
N ARG A 57 -2.82 22.60 5.27
CA ARG A 57 -3.32 23.97 5.35
C ARG A 57 -4.48 24.16 4.40
N VAL A 58 -5.47 24.92 4.84
CA VAL A 58 -6.65 25.25 4.07
C VAL A 58 -6.74 26.76 3.92
N LYS A 59 -7.23 27.21 2.77
CA LYS A 59 -7.55 28.61 2.55
C LYS A 59 -9.06 28.77 2.52
N LEU A 60 -9.61 29.50 3.47
CA LEU A 60 -11.05 29.78 3.56
C LEU A 60 -11.43 30.96 2.66
N ALA A 61 -12.68 30.98 2.22
CA ALA A 61 -13.21 32.05 1.38
C ALA A 61 -13.11 33.41 2.10
N GLY A 62 -12.35 34.34 1.53
CA GLY A 62 -12.17 35.70 2.07
C GLY A 62 -10.95 35.88 3.00
N GLU A 63 -10.28 34.80 3.38
CA GLU A 63 -9.01 34.86 4.13
C GLU A 63 -7.80 34.83 3.19
N VAL A 64 -6.79 35.64 3.50
CA VAL A 64 -5.55 35.72 2.70
C VAL A 64 -4.52 34.71 3.18
N GLU A 65 -4.49 34.43 4.49
CA GLU A 65 -3.54 33.51 5.11
C GLU A 65 -4.13 32.08 5.20
N PRO A 66 -3.38 31.04 4.78
CA PRO A 66 -3.81 29.66 4.99
C PRO A 66 -3.80 29.28 6.47
N GLU A 67 -4.87 28.66 6.94
CA GLU A 67 -4.99 28.11 8.29
C GLU A 67 -4.50 26.65 8.33
N GLU A 68 -3.81 26.26 9.39
CA GLU A 68 -3.38 24.88 9.62
C GLU A 68 -4.49 24.07 10.29
N VAL A 69 -4.97 23.02 9.61
CA VAL A 69 -6.07 22.17 10.10
C VAL A 69 -5.59 20.88 10.75
N GLY A 70 -4.32 20.53 10.55
CA GLY A 70 -3.71 19.35 11.15
C GLY A 70 -2.45 18.90 10.44
N GLN A 71 -1.87 17.81 10.93
CA GLN A 71 -0.66 17.23 10.39
C GLN A 71 -0.86 15.74 10.12
N ILE A 72 -0.48 15.30 8.92
CA ILE A 72 -0.44 13.90 8.54
C ILE A 72 0.78 13.26 9.17
N GLU A 73 0.58 12.17 9.90
CA GLU A 73 1.66 11.36 10.43
C GLU A 73 1.92 10.15 9.53
N LEU A 74 3.19 9.75 9.46
CA LEU A 74 3.60 8.52 8.78
C LEU A 74 4.00 7.47 9.80
N ALA A 75 3.67 6.22 9.51
CA ALA A 75 4.19 5.06 10.20
C ALA A 75 5.32 4.43 9.37
N ARG A 76 6.43 4.13 10.03
CA ARG A 76 7.57 3.38 9.49
C ARG A 76 7.73 2.07 10.25
N PHE A 77 8.01 1.01 9.51
CA PHE A 77 8.27 -0.31 10.08
C PHE A 77 9.74 -0.67 9.87
N VAL A 78 10.32 -1.36 10.86
CA VAL A 78 11.69 -1.89 10.76
C VAL A 78 11.79 -2.89 9.61
N ASN A 79 10.77 -3.74 9.45
CA ASN A 79 10.69 -4.71 8.37
C ASN A 79 9.37 -4.61 7.60
N PRO A 80 9.32 -3.83 6.50
CA PRO A 80 8.12 -3.75 5.66
C PRO A 80 7.71 -5.10 5.04
N GLY A 81 8.65 -6.04 4.84
CA GLY A 81 8.35 -7.37 4.30
C GLY A 81 7.63 -8.29 5.29
N GLY A 82 7.61 -7.94 6.58
CA GLY A 82 6.83 -8.62 7.60
C GLY A 82 5.38 -8.17 7.69
N LEU A 83 4.98 -7.13 6.97
CA LEU A 83 3.60 -6.63 7.00
C LEU A 83 2.66 -7.62 6.31
N ARG A 84 1.49 -7.84 6.91
CA ARG A 84 0.46 -8.68 6.31
C ARG A 84 -0.42 -7.85 5.39
N SER A 85 -0.42 -8.15 4.09
CA SER A 85 -1.38 -7.54 3.17
C SER A 85 -2.78 -8.09 3.43
N VAL A 86 -3.74 -7.18 3.55
CA VAL A 86 -5.15 -7.46 3.87
C VAL A 86 -6.08 -7.04 2.72
N GLY A 87 -5.52 -6.84 1.52
CA GLY A 87 -6.23 -6.39 0.32
C GLY A 87 -6.32 -4.87 0.19
N GLY A 88 -6.62 -4.38 -1.02
CA GLY A 88 -6.82 -2.94 -1.29
C GLY A 88 -5.61 -2.05 -0.99
N ASN A 89 -4.38 -2.57 -1.17
CA ASN A 89 -3.13 -1.90 -0.77
C ASN A 89 -3.00 -1.60 0.74
N LEU A 90 -3.85 -2.22 1.57
CA LEU A 90 -3.80 -2.12 3.01
C LEU A 90 -2.91 -3.22 3.60
N TYR A 91 -2.21 -2.84 4.66
CA TYR A 91 -1.27 -3.66 5.39
C TYR A 91 -1.62 -3.61 6.88
N GLU A 92 -1.43 -4.74 7.55
CA GLU A 92 -1.57 -4.88 9.00
C GLU A 92 -0.21 -5.19 9.60
N GLU A 93 0.04 -4.65 10.80
CA GLU A 93 1.25 -4.96 11.54
C GLU A 93 1.30 -6.43 11.97
N THR A 94 2.51 -6.97 12.06
CA THR A 94 2.74 -8.31 12.59
C THR A 94 3.96 -8.30 13.51
N VAL A 95 4.13 -9.38 14.28
CA VAL A 95 5.35 -9.58 15.07
C VAL A 95 6.62 -9.52 14.20
N ALA A 96 6.53 -9.91 12.93
CA ALA A 96 7.65 -9.89 11.99
C ALA A 96 7.93 -8.51 11.36
N SER A 97 6.96 -7.59 11.36
CA SER A 97 7.18 -6.21 10.88
C SER A 97 7.87 -5.32 11.91
N GLY A 98 7.73 -5.67 13.19
CA GLY A 98 8.06 -4.81 14.32
C GLY A 98 6.97 -3.77 14.57
N GLU A 99 7.13 -3.02 15.66
CA GLU A 99 6.23 -1.93 16.04
C GLU A 99 6.34 -0.74 15.06
N PRO A 100 5.23 -0.01 14.83
CA PRO A 100 5.22 1.18 13.99
C PRO A 100 5.94 2.33 14.70
N LEU A 101 6.95 2.89 14.06
CA LEU A 101 7.53 4.17 14.41
C LEU A 101 6.70 5.26 13.75
N VAL A 102 5.94 6.02 14.53
CA VAL A 102 5.07 7.11 14.04
C VAL A 102 5.75 8.46 14.22
N GLY A 103 5.58 9.35 13.25
CA GLY A 103 6.14 10.69 13.29
C GLY A 103 5.80 11.52 12.05
N PRO A 104 6.17 12.81 12.07
CA PRO A 104 5.88 13.70 10.95
C PRO A 104 6.77 13.38 9.75
N PRO A 105 6.23 13.48 8.52
CA PRO A 105 7.00 13.40 7.28
C PRO A 105 8.23 14.32 7.29
N GLY A 106 9.31 13.90 6.65
CA GLY A 106 10.56 14.67 6.57
C GLY A 106 11.35 14.79 7.88
N SER A 107 10.86 14.22 9.00
CA SER A 107 11.62 14.13 10.24
C SER A 107 12.40 12.81 10.36
N GLY A 108 13.65 12.87 10.83
CA GLY A 108 14.49 11.68 10.99
C GLY A 108 14.74 10.95 9.66
N GLU A 109 14.44 9.65 9.62
CA GLU A 109 14.52 8.82 8.40
C GLU A 109 13.11 8.38 7.91
N MET A 110 12.14 9.29 8.03
CA MET A 110 10.86 9.24 7.32
C MET A 110 10.94 9.88 5.93
N GLY A 111 10.03 9.46 5.04
CA GLY A 111 9.89 10.08 3.73
C GLY A 111 9.24 11.46 3.80
N GLU A 112 9.41 12.24 2.72
CA GLU A 112 8.69 13.50 2.51
C GLU A 112 7.34 13.22 1.81
N LEU A 113 6.36 14.09 2.05
CA LEU A 113 5.12 14.09 1.28
C LEU A 113 5.19 15.03 0.08
N HIS A 114 4.61 14.59 -1.03
CA HIS A 114 4.49 15.40 -2.24
C HIS A 114 3.04 15.42 -2.69
N GLN A 115 2.38 16.55 -2.51
CA GLN A 115 1.01 16.74 -2.98
C GLN A 115 0.95 16.66 -4.52
N GLY A 116 -0.09 16.00 -5.04
CA GLY A 116 -0.32 15.86 -6.48
C GLY A 116 0.48 14.73 -7.16
N TYR A 117 1.25 13.96 -6.40
CA TYR A 117 1.97 12.79 -6.90
C TYR A 117 1.40 11.49 -6.30
N LEU A 118 1.41 10.43 -7.10
CA LEU A 118 1.05 9.08 -6.66
C LEU A 118 2.27 8.15 -6.78
N GLU A 119 2.54 7.35 -5.75
CA GLU A 119 3.63 6.37 -5.77
C GLU A 119 3.28 5.26 -6.77
N ARG A 120 4.11 5.11 -7.83
CA ARG A 120 3.94 4.03 -8.81
C ARG A 120 4.54 2.73 -8.28
N SER A 121 3.95 1.62 -8.70
CA SER A 121 4.54 0.29 -8.47
C SER A 121 5.95 0.22 -9.04
N ASN A 122 6.88 -0.30 -8.24
CA ASN A 122 8.28 -0.53 -8.63
C ASN A 122 8.46 -1.82 -9.46
N VAL A 123 7.36 -2.47 -9.87
CA VAL A 123 7.40 -3.74 -10.60
C VAL A 123 7.55 -3.48 -12.09
N ASP A 124 8.62 -4.01 -12.68
CA ASP A 124 8.76 -4.10 -14.13
C ASP A 124 7.85 -5.21 -14.69
N VAL A 125 6.81 -4.80 -15.40
CA VAL A 125 5.81 -5.69 -15.98
C VAL A 125 6.45 -6.67 -16.98
N VAL A 126 7.45 -6.22 -17.76
CA VAL A 126 8.10 -7.05 -18.77
C VAL A 126 8.92 -8.14 -18.09
N GLY A 127 9.78 -7.77 -17.13
CA GLY A 127 10.55 -8.72 -16.34
C GLY A 127 9.67 -9.69 -15.55
N ALA A 128 8.55 -9.22 -14.99
CA ALA A 128 7.60 -10.08 -14.27
C ALA A 128 6.92 -11.11 -15.20
N MET A 129 6.52 -10.72 -16.40
CA MET A 129 5.97 -11.63 -17.40
C MET A 129 6.99 -12.67 -17.87
N VAL A 130 8.24 -12.28 -18.10
CA VAL A 130 9.31 -13.22 -18.47
C VAL A 130 9.54 -14.24 -17.36
N LYS A 131 9.58 -13.81 -16.08
CA LYS A 131 9.67 -14.73 -14.94
C LYS A 131 8.49 -15.68 -14.87
N MET A 132 7.28 -15.21 -15.16
CA MET A 132 6.09 -16.07 -15.22
C MET A 132 6.19 -17.08 -16.35
N ILE A 133 6.64 -16.68 -17.54
CA ILE A 133 6.85 -17.60 -18.69
C ILE A 133 7.91 -18.66 -18.33
N VAL A 134 9.02 -18.27 -17.70
CA VAL A 134 10.05 -19.21 -17.26
C VAL A 134 9.48 -20.19 -16.22
N ALA A 135 8.71 -19.72 -15.25
CA ALA A 135 8.05 -20.56 -14.26
C ALA A 135 7.05 -21.53 -14.90
N GLN A 136 6.26 -21.06 -15.87
CA GLN A 136 5.32 -21.89 -16.64
C GLN A 136 6.07 -22.94 -17.47
N ARG A 137 7.16 -22.58 -18.15
CA ARG A 137 7.99 -23.53 -18.91
C ARG A 137 8.65 -24.56 -18.00
N ALA A 138 9.15 -24.16 -16.84
CA ALA A 138 9.66 -25.08 -15.84
C ALA A 138 8.58 -26.07 -15.37
N TYR A 139 7.36 -25.59 -15.11
CA TYR A 139 6.23 -26.44 -14.75
C TYR A 139 5.83 -27.40 -15.88
N GLU A 140 5.80 -26.94 -17.13
CA GLU A 140 5.51 -27.77 -18.31
C GLU A 140 6.57 -28.86 -18.52
N ILE A 141 7.86 -28.51 -18.41
CA ILE A 141 8.96 -29.45 -18.51
C ILE A 141 8.86 -30.50 -17.40
N ASN A 142 8.66 -30.07 -16.14
CA ASN A 142 8.50 -30.99 -15.01
C ASN A 142 7.29 -31.92 -15.22
N SER A 143 6.16 -31.39 -15.69
CA SER A 143 4.97 -32.19 -16.00
C SER A 143 5.22 -33.19 -17.12
N LYS A 144 6.00 -32.82 -18.14
CA LYS A 144 6.34 -33.71 -19.25
C LYS A 144 7.32 -34.80 -18.83
N VAL A 145 8.32 -34.47 -18.01
CA VAL A 145 9.25 -35.44 -17.42
C VAL A 145 8.51 -36.48 -16.58
N ILE A 146 7.53 -36.06 -15.77
CA ILE A 146 6.68 -36.97 -15.00
C ILE A 146 5.90 -37.90 -15.94
N LYS A 147 5.20 -37.36 -16.94
CA LYS A 147 4.45 -38.18 -17.91
C LYS A 147 5.32 -39.19 -18.65
N THR A 148 6.50 -38.78 -19.13
CA THR A 148 7.43 -39.70 -19.81
C THR A 148 7.97 -40.76 -18.86
N SER A 149 8.17 -40.42 -17.58
CA SER A 149 8.56 -41.40 -16.56
C SER A 149 7.45 -42.41 -16.32
N ASP A 150 6.20 -41.97 -16.23
CA ASP A 150 5.02 -42.85 -16.08
C ASP A 150 4.82 -43.77 -17.30
N GLU A 151 5.02 -43.26 -18.52
CA GLU A 151 4.97 -44.06 -19.76
C GLU A 151 6.08 -45.13 -19.78
N MET A 152 7.30 -44.78 -19.37
CA MET A 152 8.40 -45.76 -19.25
C MET A 152 8.12 -46.82 -18.16
N LEU A 153 7.54 -46.42 -17.03
CA LEU A 153 7.14 -47.37 -15.98
C LEU A 153 6.03 -48.31 -16.47
N SER A 154 5.05 -47.79 -17.20
CA SER A 154 3.96 -48.59 -17.78
C SER A 154 4.49 -49.61 -18.80
N THR A 155 5.37 -49.18 -19.70
CA THR A 155 6.00 -50.08 -20.69
C THR A 155 6.86 -51.16 -20.01
N ALA A 156 7.66 -50.81 -19.02
CA ALA A 156 8.44 -51.78 -18.24
C ALA A 156 7.55 -52.81 -17.52
N ASN A 157 6.40 -52.41 -16.99
CA ASN A 157 5.46 -53.32 -16.34
C ASN A 157 4.80 -54.28 -17.35
N ASN A 158 4.47 -53.80 -18.54
CA ASN A 158 3.86 -54.62 -19.60
C ASN A 158 4.84 -55.64 -20.22
N ILE A 159 6.15 -55.40 -20.17
CA ILE A 159 7.19 -56.34 -20.65
C ILE A 159 7.37 -57.53 -19.68
N LYS A 160 6.96 -57.41 -18.41
CA LYS A 160 7.09 -58.47 -17.40
C LYS A 160 5.99 -59.55 -17.49
N ARG A 161 5.15 -59.54 -18.52
CA ARG A 161 4.08 -60.52 -18.75
C ARG A 161 4.45 -61.56 -19.80
#